data_AF-A0A6I1N211-F1
#
_entry.id   AF-A0A6I1N211-F1
#
_cell.length_a   1.000
_cell.length_b   1.000
_cell.length_c   1.000
_cell.angle_alpha   90.00
_cell.angle_beta   90.00
_cell.angle_gamma   90.00
#
_symmetry.space_group_name_H-M   'P 1'
#
loop_
_entity.id
_entity.type
_entity.pdbx_description
1 polymer ?
#
loop_
_entity_poly.entity_id
_entity_poly.type
_entity_poly.pdbx_seq_one_letter_code
_entity_poly.pdbx_strand_id
1 'polypeptide(L)'
;MTATLKRRVLAPDTWATIASRLAEKLDAWGQPLTSHQIARALHDLLDGQDQSARELRAAVQIHLAIVASESVASDVVADGKNVEMLSTEQAAQLMGCSRPYVAMLIDADKLAGGVTSKGGHRKVPKSSVLQWIADKSAATIDKDYRKAAADSGMYAIPDAEYVKAAKRGG
;
A
#
# COMPACT_ATOMS: atom_id res chain seq x y z
N MET A 1 -17.81 -7.41 25.33
CA MET A 1 -17.23 -6.18 24.75
C MET A 1 -17.23 -6.34 23.23
N THR A 2 -18.25 -5.80 22.56
CA THR A 2 -18.50 -5.97 21.12
C THR A 2 -17.85 -4.81 20.35
N ALA A 3 -16.86 -5.11 19.53
CA ALA A 3 -16.19 -4.13 18.68
C ALA A 3 -17.06 -3.75 17.48
N THR A 4 -17.56 -2.53 17.48
CA THR A 4 -18.30 -1.93 16.37
C THR A 4 -17.32 -1.60 15.24
N LEU A 5 -17.35 -2.37 14.15
CA LEU A 5 -16.63 -2.05 12.92
C LEU A 5 -17.17 -0.72 12.37
N LYS A 6 -16.32 0.32 12.37
CA LYS A 6 -16.55 1.56 11.62
C LYS A 6 -16.61 1.22 10.13
N ARG A 7 -17.83 1.12 9.58
CA ARG A 7 -18.10 1.16 8.14
C ARG A 7 -17.49 2.47 7.61
N ARG A 8 -16.44 2.39 6.80
CA ARG A 8 -15.96 3.54 6.04
C ARG A 8 -17.08 3.94 5.07
N VAL A 9 -17.39 5.21 5.05
CA VAL A 9 -18.38 5.82 4.16
C VAL A 9 -17.82 5.72 2.74
N LEU A 10 -18.21 4.67 1.99
CA LEU A 10 -18.23 4.70 0.54
C LEU A 10 -19.13 5.87 0.13
N ALA A 11 -18.70 6.69 -0.84
CA ALA A 11 -19.50 7.77 -1.40
C ALA A 11 -20.91 7.24 -1.73
N PRO A 12 -21.94 7.57 -0.93
CA PRO A 12 -23.19 6.83 -0.94
C PRO A 12 -24.07 7.13 -2.17
N ASP A 13 -23.69 8.10 -3.00
CA ASP A 13 -24.66 8.74 -3.90
C ASP A 13 -24.40 8.53 -5.40
N THR A 14 -23.25 7.97 -5.81
CA THR A 14 -22.92 7.82 -7.24
C THR A 14 -23.83 6.80 -7.92
N TRP A 15 -23.95 5.60 -7.36
CA TRP A 15 -24.80 4.55 -7.95
C TRP A 15 -26.28 4.87 -7.82
N ALA A 16 -26.70 5.52 -6.73
CA ALA A 16 -28.07 5.98 -6.58
C ALA A 16 -28.42 7.01 -7.66
N THR A 17 -27.52 7.95 -7.97
CA THR A 17 -27.71 8.95 -9.02
C THR A 17 -27.79 8.30 -10.41
N ILE A 18 -26.93 7.32 -10.71
CA ILE A 18 -26.97 6.57 -11.98
C ILE A 18 -28.29 5.82 -12.10
N ALA A 19 -28.69 5.11 -11.05
CA ALA A 19 -29.93 4.34 -11.02
C ALA A 19 -31.15 5.23 -11.25
N SER A 20 -31.23 6.39 -10.61
CA SER A 20 -32.33 7.34 -10.80
C SER A 20 -32.40 7.89 -12.22
N ARG A 21 -31.26 8.32 -12.80
CA ARG A 21 -31.25 8.85 -14.17
C ARG A 21 -31.51 7.78 -15.23
N LEU A 22 -31.05 6.55 -14.97
CA LEU A 22 -31.37 5.42 -15.82
C LEU A 22 -32.87 5.13 -15.74
N ALA A 23 -33.47 5.11 -14.55
CA ALA A 23 -34.91 4.91 -14.37
C ALA A 23 -35.73 5.97 -15.13
N GLU A 24 -35.37 7.25 -15.06
CA GLU A 24 -36.00 8.33 -15.84
C GLU A 24 -35.95 8.08 -17.35
N LYS A 25 -34.79 7.64 -17.87
CA LYS A 25 -34.64 7.32 -19.30
C LYS A 25 -35.43 6.08 -19.72
N LEU A 26 -35.53 5.07 -18.85
CA LEU A 26 -36.24 3.82 -19.14
C LEU A 26 -37.76 4.00 -19.03
N ASP A 27 -38.25 4.87 -18.15
CA ASP A 27 -39.67 5.18 -18.02
C ASP A 27 -40.23 5.81 -19.31
N ALA A 28 -39.39 6.58 -20.02
CA ALA A 28 -39.73 7.16 -21.32
C ALA A 28 -39.92 6.13 -22.45
N TRP A 29 -39.47 4.88 -22.29
CA TRP A 29 -39.48 3.87 -23.35
C TRP A 29 -40.59 2.83 -23.22
N GLY A 30 -41.32 2.81 -22.11
CA GLY A 30 -42.40 1.85 -21.85
C GLY A 30 -41.89 0.41 -21.64
N GLN A 31 -42.70 -0.43 -21.00
CA GLN A 31 -42.37 -1.84 -20.76
C GLN A 31 -42.89 -2.76 -21.89
N PRO A 32 -42.22 -3.90 -22.19
CA PRO A 32 -41.08 -4.49 -21.50
C PRO A 32 -39.72 -3.97 -21.99
N LEU A 33 -38.84 -3.65 -21.04
CA LEU A 33 -37.49 -3.20 -21.30
C LEU A 33 -36.57 -4.39 -21.61
N THR A 34 -35.98 -4.38 -22.78
CA THR A 34 -34.98 -5.38 -23.19
C THR A 34 -33.59 -5.01 -22.65
N SER A 35 -32.74 -6.02 -22.44
CA SER A 35 -31.35 -5.82 -21.99
C SER A 35 -30.57 -4.87 -22.91
N HIS A 36 -30.80 -4.93 -24.22
CA HIS A 36 -30.19 -4.03 -25.20
C HIS A 36 -30.62 -2.56 -24.99
N GLN A 37 -31.89 -2.30 -24.67
CA GLN A 37 -32.36 -0.96 -24.35
C GLN A 37 -31.67 -0.42 -23.09
N ILE A 38 -31.57 -1.23 -22.04
CA ILE A 38 -30.89 -0.82 -20.81
C ILE A 38 -29.41 -0.48 -21.08
N ALA A 39 -28.71 -1.32 -21.86
CA ALA A 39 -27.32 -1.09 -22.23
C ALA A 39 -27.16 0.21 -23.05
N ARG A 40 -28.08 0.46 -24.00
CA ARG A 40 -28.09 1.68 -24.79
C ARG A 40 -28.35 2.92 -23.94
N ALA A 41 -29.32 2.88 -23.03
CA ALA A 41 -29.63 3.99 -22.15
C ALA A 41 -28.45 4.32 -21.21
N LEU A 42 -27.76 3.31 -20.69
CA LEU A 42 -26.54 3.49 -19.90
C LEU A 42 -25.40 4.07 -20.75
N HIS A 43 -25.26 3.61 -21.99
CA HIS A 43 -24.27 4.16 -22.92
C HIS A 43 -24.55 5.63 -23.20
N ASP A 44 -25.78 5.99 -23.58
CA ASP A 44 -26.18 7.37 -23.86
C ASP A 44 -26.02 8.28 -22.62
N LEU A 45 -26.21 7.74 -21.42
CA LEU A 45 -26.01 8.46 -20.16
C LEU A 45 -24.53 8.78 -19.89
N LEU A 46 -23.63 7.85 -20.24
CA LEU A 46 -22.19 8.00 -20.01
C LEU A 46 -21.45 8.71 -21.16
N ASP A 47 -21.93 8.55 -22.39
CA ASP A 47 -21.32 9.12 -23.62
C ASP A 47 -21.73 10.57 -23.89
N GLY A 48 -22.63 11.12 -23.05
CA GLY A 48 -23.00 12.53 -23.08
C GLY A 48 -21.80 13.48 -23.07
N GLN A 49 -21.89 14.53 -23.88
CA GLN A 49 -20.87 15.59 -23.99
C GLN A 49 -21.09 16.73 -22.99
N ASP A 50 -22.19 16.69 -22.23
CA ASP A 50 -22.55 17.68 -21.24
C ASP A 50 -21.73 17.55 -19.95
N GLN A 51 -21.74 18.62 -19.15
CA GLN A 51 -20.99 18.68 -17.89
C GLN A 51 -21.43 17.59 -16.91
N SER A 52 -22.72 17.24 -16.90
CA SER A 52 -23.25 16.24 -15.97
C SER A 52 -22.80 14.82 -16.34
N ALA A 53 -22.71 14.48 -17.62
CA ALA A 53 -22.13 13.21 -18.07
C ALA A 53 -20.63 13.10 -17.77
N ARG A 54 -19.88 14.21 -17.85
CA ARG A 54 -18.45 14.25 -17.48
C ARG A 54 -18.24 13.98 -15.98
N GLU A 55 -19.02 14.65 -15.14
CA GLU A 55 -18.98 14.46 -13.68
C GLU A 55 -19.35 13.02 -13.31
N LEU A 56 -20.36 12.46 -13.99
CA LEU A 56 -20.77 11.08 -13.77
C LEU A 56 -19.69 10.09 -14.19
N ARG A 57 -19.05 10.27 -15.36
CA ARG A 57 -17.91 9.46 -15.79
C ARG A 57 -16.76 9.53 -14.79
N ALA A 58 -16.41 10.72 -14.32
CA ALA A 58 -15.35 10.89 -13.32
C ALA A 58 -15.69 10.16 -12.02
N ALA A 59 -16.94 10.26 -11.55
CA ALA A 59 -17.39 9.57 -10.33
C ALA A 59 -17.34 8.03 -10.48
N VAL A 60 -17.77 7.49 -11.63
CA VAL A 60 -17.67 6.05 -11.94
C VAL A 60 -16.21 5.61 -12.00
N GLN A 61 -15.33 6.38 -12.65
CA GLN A 61 -13.90 6.08 -12.71
C GLN A 61 -13.26 6.06 -11.32
N ILE A 62 -13.57 7.03 -10.46
CA ILE A 62 -13.10 7.07 -9.07
C ILE A 62 -13.61 5.85 -8.30
N HIS A 63 -14.90 5.53 -8.44
CA HIS A 63 -15.48 4.36 -7.76
C HIS A 63 -14.84 3.05 -8.21
N LEU A 64 -14.66 2.86 -9.52
CA LEU A 64 -13.98 1.68 -10.08
C LEU A 64 -12.52 1.61 -9.61
N ALA A 65 -11.82 2.74 -9.50
CA ALA A 65 -10.47 2.78 -8.96
C ALA A 65 -10.44 2.37 -7.46
N ILE A 66 -11.41 2.81 -6.67
CA ILE A 66 -11.56 2.41 -5.26
C ILE A 66 -11.85 0.91 -5.16
N VAL A 67 -12.84 0.40 -5.91
CA VAL A 67 -13.19 -1.03 -5.91
C VAL A 67 -12.03 -1.88 -6.41
N ALA A 68 -11.31 -1.45 -7.45
CA ALA A 68 -10.11 -2.14 -7.91
C ALA A 68 -9.01 -2.14 -6.84
N SER A 69 -8.84 -1.04 -6.10
CA SER A 69 -7.85 -0.95 -5.02
C SER A 69 -8.23 -1.80 -3.80
N GLU A 70 -9.51 -1.86 -3.44
CA GLU A 70 -10.05 -2.72 -2.39
C GLU A 70 -10.05 -4.19 -2.81
N SER A 71 -10.25 -4.46 -4.10
CA SER A 71 -10.06 -5.79 -4.69
C SER A 71 -8.61 -6.18 -4.59
N VAL A 72 -7.63 -5.33 -4.94
CA VAL A 72 -6.19 -5.63 -4.74
C VAL A 72 -5.88 -5.87 -3.26
N ALA A 73 -6.49 -5.10 -2.35
CA ALA A 73 -6.33 -5.32 -0.91
C ALA A 73 -6.98 -6.64 -0.41
N SER A 74 -8.07 -7.09 -1.05
CA SER A 74 -8.72 -8.38 -0.77
C SER A 74 -8.06 -9.56 -1.50
N ASP A 75 -7.43 -9.32 -2.65
CA ASP A 75 -6.73 -10.33 -3.46
C ASP A 75 -5.38 -10.69 -2.82
N VAL A 76 -4.79 -9.77 -2.04
CA VAL A 76 -3.67 -10.08 -1.12
C VAL A 76 -4.08 -11.14 -0.08
N VAL A 77 -5.37 -11.32 0.18
CA VAL A 77 -5.89 -12.30 1.15
C VAL A 77 -6.46 -13.56 0.47
N ALA A 78 -6.70 -13.52 -0.86
CA ALA A 78 -7.45 -14.58 -1.56
C ALA A 78 -6.71 -15.34 -2.67
N ASP A 79 -5.56 -14.89 -3.19
CA ASP A 79 -4.81 -15.69 -4.18
C ASP A 79 -3.79 -16.64 -3.53
N GLY A 80 -4.28 -17.81 -3.15
CA GLY A 80 -3.50 -18.91 -2.58
C GLY A 80 -2.69 -19.72 -3.60
N LYS A 81 -2.17 -19.19 -4.72
CA LYS A 81 -1.28 -19.99 -5.61
C LYS A 81 -0.34 -19.29 -6.58
N ASN A 82 -0.07 -17.99 -6.46
CA ASN A 82 1.10 -17.40 -7.11
C ASN A 82 1.80 -16.43 -6.15
N VAL A 83 2.59 -17.00 -5.23
CA VAL A 83 3.41 -16.20 -4.32
C VAL A 83 4.39 -15.40 -5.19
N GLU A 84 4.12 -14.11 -5.39
CA GLU A 84 4.93 -13.22 -6.20
C GLU A 84 6.36 -13.19 -5.63
N MET A 85 7.30 -13.84 -6.33
CA MET A 85 8.69 -13.96 -5.93
C MET A 85 9.52 -12.82 -6.50
N LEU A 86 10.09 -12.01 -5.62
CA LEU A 86 10.97 -10.90 -5.97
C LEU A 86 12.42 -11.34 -6.06
N SER A 87 13.16 -10.78 -7.00
CA SER A 87 14.62 -10.82 -6.96
C SER A 87 15.17 -9.97 -5.81
N THR A 88 16.43 -10.22 -5.41
CA THR A 88 17.13 -9.37 -4.44
C THR A 88 17.18 -7.90 -4.84
N GLU A 89 17.16 -7.59 -6.13
CA GLU A 89 17.17 -6.22 -6.64
C GLU A 89 15.83 -5.52 -6.43
N GLN A 90 14.74 -6.19 -6.79
CA GLN A 90 13.38 -5.67 -6.58
C GLN A 90 13.07 -5.52 -5.08
N ALA A 91 13.47 -6.50 -4.26
CA ALA A 91 13.31 -6.42 -2.82
C ALA A 91 14.13 -5.27 -2.22
N ALA A 92 15.37 -5.05 -2.68
CA ALA A 92 16.21 -3.94 -2.21
C ALA A 92 15.60 -2.57 -2.51
N GLN A 93 15.01 -2.40 -3.70
CA GLN A 93 14.29 -1.18 -4.08
C GLN A 93 13.08 -0.94 -3.16
N LEU A 94 12.27 -1.96 -2.89
CA LEU A 94 11.11 -1.85 -2.00
C LEU A 94 11.50 -1.55 -0.55
N MET A 95 12.58 -2.18 -0.07
CA MET A 95 13.07 -2.01 1.30
C MET A 95 13.89 -0.74 1.50
N GLY A 96 14.21 -0.01 0.43
CA GLY A 96 15.08 1.18 0.46
C GLY A 96 16.49 0.88 0.98
N CYS A 97 17.04 -0.30 0.65
CA CYS A 97 18.34 -0.75 1.16
C CYS A 97 19.22 -1.35 0.04
N SER A 98 20.42 -1.81 0.38
CA SER A 98 21.35 -2.37 -0.60
C SER A 98 21.02 -3.83 -0.95
N ARG A 99 21.26 -4.22 -2.20
CA ARG A 99 21.17 -5.62 -2.67
C ARG A 99 21.91 -6.64 -1.80
N PRO A 100 23.19 -6.43 -1.40
CA PRO A 100 23.90 -7.37 -0.54
C PRO A 100 23.26 -7.48 0.85
N TYR A 101 22.66 -6.40 1.36
CA TYR A 101 21.94 -6.45 2.63
C TYR A 101 20.69 -7.33 2.54
N VAL A 102 19.93 -7.27 1.44
CA VAL A 102 18.81 -8.19 1.21
C VAL A 102 19.28 -9.63 1.09
N ALA A 103 20.37 -9.89 0.37
CA ALA A 103 20.95 -11.23 0.27
C ALA A 103 21.32 -11.79 1.66
N MET A 104 21.95 -10.96 2.51
CA MET A 104 22.26 -11.30 3.89
C MET A 104 21.00 -11.61 4.71
N LEU A 105 19.91 -10.86 4.53
CA LEU A 105 18.65 -11.11 5.24
C LEU A 105 17.97 -12.42 4.80
N ILE A 106 18.07 -12.77 3.52
CA ILE A 106 17.60 -14.06 3.01
C ILE A 106 18.46 -15.20 3.60
N ASP A 107 19.78 -15.07 3.55
CA ASP A 107 20.71 -16.09 4.07
C ASP A 107 20.57 -16.28 5.60
N ALA A 108 20.17 -15.22 6.32
CA ALA A 108 19.91 -15.24 7.76
C ALA A 108 18.46 -15.65 8.12
N ASP A 109 17.65 -16.08 7.15
CA ASP A 109 16.24 -16.46 7.30
C ASP A 109 15.38 -15.37 7.99
N LYS A 110 15.75 -14.10 7.81
CA LYS A 110 14.99 -12.93 8.29
C LYS A 110 13.87 -12.53 7.34
N LEU A 111 13.87 -13.10 6.14
CA LEU A 111 12.82 -12.95 5.15
C LEU A 111 12.25 -14.34 4.86
N ALA A 112 11.13 -14.65 5.50
CA ALA A 112 10.44 -15.94 5.41
C ALA A 112 10.15 -16.36 3.96
N GLY A 113 10.43 -17.63 3.65
CA GLY A 113 10.21 -18.20 2.32
C GLY A 113 11.25 -17.78 1.29
N GLY A 114 12.36 -17.17 1.71
CA GLY A 114 13.52 -16.93 0.86
C GLY A 114 14.06 -18.24 0.27
N VAL A 115 14.32 -18.23 -1.04
CA VAL A 115 14.87 -19.40 -1.75
C VAL A 115 16.07 -19.00 -2.58
N THR A 116 17.05 -19.89 -2.63
CA THR A 116 18.22 -19.77 -3.49
C THR A 116 18.11 -20.80 -4.60
N SER A 117 18.17 -20.35 -5.85
CA SER A 117 18.17 -21.23 -7.02
C SER A 117 19.50 -21.99 -7.12
N LYS A 118 19.52 -23.08 -7.89
CA LYS A 118 20.76 -23.83 -8.19
C LYS A 118 21.87 -22.96 -8.80
N GLY A 119 21.52 -21.84 -9.42
CA GLY A 119 22.46 -20.86 -9.99
C GLY A 119 22.87 -19.74 -9.03
N GLY A 120 22.52 -19.82 -7.74
CA GLY A 120 22.89 -18.82 -6.74
C GLY A 120 22.02 -17.55 -6.75
N HIS A 121 20.99 -17.49 -7.58
CA HIS A 121 20.04 -16.38 -7.56
C HIS A 121 19.06 -16.55 -6.41
N ARG A 122 18.98 -15.53 -5.56
CA ARG A 122 18.06 -15.49 -4.42
C ARG A 122 16.75 -14.83 -4.83
N LYS A 123 15.64 -15.43 -4.40
CA LYS A 123 14.30 -14.86 -4.53
C LYS A 123 13.59 -14.90 -3.19
N VAL A 124 12.69 -13.96 -2.98
CA VAL A 124 11.94 -13.80 -1.74
C VAL A 124 10.48 -13.47 -2.03
N PRO A 125 9.52 -14.01 -1.27
CA PRO A 125 8.12 -13.62 -1.37
C PRO A 125 7.94 -12.13 -1.11
N LYS A 126 7.16 -11.46 -1.96
CA LYS A 126 6.77 -10.06 -1.75
C LYS A 126 6.09 -9.82 -0.42
N SER A 127 5.26 -10.76 0.04
CA SER A 127 4.59 -10.71 1.34
C SER A 127 5.58 -10.62 2.50
N SER A 128 6.65 -11.41 2.46
CA SER A 128 7.70 -11.38 3.49
C SER A 128 8.45 -10.04 3.50
N VAL A 129 8.73 -9.48 2.33
CA VAL A 129 9.36 -8.16 2.22
C VAL A 129 8.48 -7.07 2.80
N LEU A 130 7.18 -7.08 2.50
CA LEU A 130 6.23 -6.11 3.05
C LEU A 130 6.06 -6.24 4.56
N GLN A 131 6.04 -7.47 5.09
CA GLN A 131 5.97 -7.72 6.53
C GLN A 131 7.21 -7.15 7.23
N TRP A 132 8.41 -7.39 6.70
CA TRP A 132 9.63 -6.82 7.25
C TRP A 132 9.62 -5.29 7.29
N ILE A 133 9.08 -4.65 6.24
CA ILE A 133 8.95 -3.18 6.18
C ILE A 133 8.01 -2.70 7.29
N ALA A 134 6.87 -3.37 7.47
CA ALA A 134 5.92 -3.05 8.53
C ALA A 134 6.57 -3.15 9.92
N ASP A 135 7.24 -4.27 10.20
CA ASP A 135 7.92 -4.53 11.48
C ASP A 135 9.02 -3.50 11.76
N LYS A 136 9.81 -3.16 10.73
CA LYS A 136 10.89 -2.17 10.85
C LYS A 136 10.35 -0.75 11.04
N SER A 137 9.24 -0.40 10.39
CA SER A 137 8.60 0.92 10.60
C SER A 137 8.11 1.08 12.04
N ALA A 138 7.60 0.00 12.66
CA ALA A 138 7.22 -0.02 14.06
C ALA A 138 8.45 0.04 15.00
N ALA A 139 9.54 -0.65 14.65
CA ALA A 139 10.78 -0.65 15.43
C ALA A 139 11.62 0.64 15.27
N THR A 140 11.43 1.42 14.20
CA THR A 140 12.16 2.67 13.94
C THR A 140 11.80 3.79 14.93
N ILE A 141 10.79 3.57 15.79
CA ILE A 141 10.47 4.44 16.93
C ILE A 141 11.52 4.30 18.06
N ASP A 142 12.41 3.30 18.02
CA ASP A 142 13.52 3.19 18.98
C ASP A 142 14.84 3.75 18.41
N LYS A 143 14.82 5.04 18.06
CA LYS A 143 16.01 5.82 17.71
C LYS A 143 16.55 6.61 18.92
N ASP A 144 16.43 6.03 20.11
CA ASP A 144 16.95 6.61 21.36
C ASP A 144 18.47 6.37 21.53
N TYR A 145 19.23 6.09 20.46
CA TYR A 145 20.70 5.96 20.53
C TYR A 145 21.37 7.20 21.14
N ARG A 146 20.87 8.40 20.82
CA ARG A 146 21.40 9.64 21.38
C ARG A 146 21.08 9.78 22.86
N LYS A 147 19.91 9.28 23.28
CA LYS A 147 19.47 9.30 24.67
C LYS A 147 20.21 8.24 25.49
N ALA A 148 20.40 7.03 24.97
CA ALA A 148 21.24 6.01 25.58
C ALA A 148 22.72 6.45 25.72
N ALA A 149 23.25 7.18 24.73
CA ALA A 149 24.58 7.79 24.81
C ALA A 149 24.65 8.92 25.86
N ALA A 150 23.57 9.71 26.01
CA ALA A 150 23.48 10.72 27.06
C ALA A 150 23.34 10.09 28.46
N ASP A 151 22.50 9.07 28.62
CA ASP A 151 22.23 8.37 29.88
C ASP A 151 23.47 7.60 30.38
N SER A 152 24.32 7.11 29.47
CA SER A 152 25.61 6.49 29.80
C SER A 152 26.72 7.51 30.14
N GLY A 153 26.41 8.81 30.16
CA GLY A 153 27.36 9.85 30.53
C GLY A 153 28.42 10.16 29.47
N MET A 154 28.22 9.73 28.22
CA MET A 154 29.20 9.92 27.14
C MET A 154 29.46 11.40 26.81
N TYR A 155 28.53 12.28 27.19
CA TYR A 155 28.64 13.75 27.04
C TYR A 155 28.90 14.47 28.37
N ALA A 156 29.16 13.75 29.46
CA ALA A 156 29.35 14.34 30.79
C ALA A 156 30.79 14.85 31.04
N ILE A 157 31.71 14.70 30.07
CA ILE A 157 33.08 15.22 30.20
C ILE A 157 33.07 16.72 29.88
N PRO A 158 33.44 17.60 30.83
CA PRO A 158 33.52 19.03 30.56
C PRO A 158 34.64 19.33 29.55
N ASP A 159 34.36 20.16 28.55
CA ASP A 159 35.32 20.55 27.50
C ASP A 159 36.67 21.05 28.04
N ALA A 160 36.65 21.64 29.24
CA ALA A 160 37.84 22.11 29.96
C ALA A 160 38.84 20.98 30.32
N GLU A 161 38.37 19.75 30.53
CA GLU A 161 39.24 18.59 30.80
C GLU A 161 39.84 18.02 29.52
N TYR A 162 39.07 18.03 28.42
CA TYR A 162 39.54 17.58 27.11
C TYR A 162 40.70 18.45 26.59
N VAL A 163 40.58 19.78 26.74
CA VAL A 163 41.64 20.72 26.35
C VAL A 163 42.90 20.57 27.21
N LYS A 164 42.76 20.25 28.50
CA LYS A 164 43.92 19.99 29.38
C LYS A 164 44.64 18.68 29.05
N ALA A 165 43.91 17.63 28.66
CA ALA A 165 44.50 16.36 28.25
C ALA A 165 45.25 16.48 26.91
N ALA A 166 44.67 17.18 25.93
CA ALA A 166 45.30 17.41 24.62
C ALA A 166 46.60 18.24 24.70
N LYS A 167 46.72 19.13 25.69
CA LYS A 167 47.91 19.98 25.90
C LYS A 167 49.05 19.29 26.66
N ARG A 168 48.81 18.10 27.24
CA ARG A 168 49.81 17.33 28.02
C ARG A 168 50.49 16.21 27.22
N GLY A 169 50.02 15.91 26.02
CA GLY A 169 50.54 14.85 25.15
C GLY A 169 51.30 15.34 23.91
N GLY A 170 51.70 16.62 23.89
CA GLY A 170 52.53 17.23 22.84
C GLY A 170 53.93 17.56 23.35
#